data_AF-V4CMA1-F1
#
_entry.id   AF-V4CMA1-F1
#
_cell.length_a   1.000
_cell.length_b   1.000
_cell.length_c   1.000
_cell.angle_alpha   90.00
_cell.angle_beta   90.00
_cell.angle_gamma   90.00
#
_symmetry.space_group_name_H-M   'P 1'
#
loop_
_entity.id
_entity.type
_entity.pdbx_description
1 polymer ?
#
loop_
_entity_poly.entity_id
_entity_poly.type
_entity_poly.pdbx_seq_one_letter_code
_entity_poly.pdbx_strand_id
1 'polypeptide(L)'
;MQHSHSEEIWEESNSTLNLDNASPGVMREFLVWKDSTGKTKVHLDSCVFRTQSDKASCKCPIRRAASSLDTLIGQLRAIFRDHGRGSDWNEVFGFGNPMAAPSIKRHLQAVTLEQSKALVQPCQAMPLFFDKIVRMCRVINYELAHKDRLSGKKRYALARDKPYFTLMCFTGDRAGDVGRLKRDQIR
;
A
#
# COMPACT_ATOMS: atom_id res chain seq x y z
N MET A 1 2.30 5.29 -16.99
CA MET A 1 2.92 6.46 -16.36
C MET A 1 2.02 7.64 -16.68
N GLN A 2 1.13 8.01 -15.77
CA GLN A 2 0.47 9.32 -15.79
C GLN A 2 1.04 10.03 -14.57
N HIS A 3 2.08 10.83 -14.78
CA HIS A 3 2.40 11.91 -13.84
C HIS A 3 1.15 12.80 -13.85
N SER A 4 0.49 12.90 -12.69
CA SER A 4 -0.73 13.70 -12.60
C SER A 4 -0.36 15.19 -12.62
N HIS A 5 -1.14 16.04 -13.28
CA HIS A 5 -0.95 17.50 -13.27
C HIS A 5 -0.83 18.09 -11.84
N SER A 6 -1.44 17.43 -10.86
CA SER A 6 -1.32 17.75 -9.43
C SER A 6 0.02 17.39 -8.79
N GLU A 7 0.80 16.47 -9.36
CA GLU A 7 2.18 16.18 -8.94
C GLU A 7 3.12 17.31 -9.40
N GLU A 8 3.01 17.73 -10.66
CA GLU A 8 3.79 18.84 -11.21
C GLU A 8 3.58 20.14 -10.42
N ILE A 9 2.33 20.50 -10.12
CA ILE A 9 2.01 21.70 -9.32
C ILE A 9 2.63 21.63 -7.92
N TRP A 10 2.61 20.45 -7.28
CA TRP A 10 3.14 20.29 -5.93
C TRP A 10 4.67 20.35 -5.91
N GLU A 11 5.32 19.77 -6.93
CA GLU A 11 6.78 19.80 -7.12
C GLU A 11 7.28 21.20 -7.47
N GLU A 12 6.59 21.93 -8.36
CA GLU A 12 6.93 23.32 -8.71
C GLU A 12 6.83 24.24 -7.47
N SER A 13 5.75 24.11 -6.71
CA SER A 13 5.49 24.92 -5.51
C SER A 13 6.46 24.63 -4.36
N ASN A 14 7.12 23.47 -4.36
CA ASN A 14 8.04 23.03 -3.30
C ASN A 14 9.45 22.74 -3.81
N SER A 15 9.86 23.34 -4.93
CA SER A 15 11.15 23.11 -5.60
C SER A 15 12.40 23.36 -4.74
N THR A 16 12.26 24.10 -3.64
CA THR A 16 13.35 24.39 -2.69
C THR A 16 13.32 23.52 -1.43
N LEU A 17 12.31 22.65 -1.29
CA LEU A 17 12.16 21.76 -0.14
C LEU A 17 13.21 20.64 -0.18
N ASN A 18 13.94 20.49 0.93
CA ASN A 18 14.90 19.42 1.11
C ASN A 18 14.85 18.88 2.55
N LEU A 19 15.66 17.86 2.84
CA LEU A 19 15.68 17.24 4.16
C LEU A 19 16.21 18.15 5.27
N ASP A 20 16.93 19.22 4.95
CA ASP A 20 17.49 20.15 5.94
C ASP A 20 16.49 21.22 6.36
N ASN A 21 15.71 21.75 5.42
CA ASN A 21 14.75 22.83 5.66
C ASN A 21 13.30 22.36 5.88
N ALA A 22 13.04 21.04 5.82
CA ALA A 22 11.70 20.51 6.05
C ALA A 22 11.17 20.87 7.44
N SER A 23 9.95 21.43 7.47
CA SER A 23 9.21 21.79 8.67
C SER A 23 7.93 20.95 8.79
N PRO A 24 7.36 20.79 10.00
CA PRO A 24 6.10 20.06 10.18
C PRO A 24 4.91 20.65 9.43
N GLY A 25 4.93 21.94 9.08
CA GLY A 25 3.89 22.58 8.28
C GLY A 25 3.88 22.01 6.86
N VAL A 26 5.02 22.11 6.17
CA VAL A 26 5.19 21.61 4.81
C VAL A 26 4.99 20.09 4.74
N MET A 27 5.52 19.34 5.72
CA MET A 27 5.31 17.89 5.77
C MET A 27 3.84 17.52 5.96
N ARG A 28 3.05 18.35 6.66
CA ARG A 28 1.61 18.11 6.79
C ARG A 28 0.88 18.38 5.48
N GLU A 29 1.23 19.46 4.77
CA GLU A 29 0.67 19.77 3.45
C GLU A 29 0.98 18.65 2.44
N PHE A 30 2.19 18.12 2.49
CA PHE A 30 2.57 16.93 1.72
C PHE A 30 1.66 15.73 2.01
N LEU A 31 1.38 15.47 3.29
CA LEU A 31 0.49 14.36 3.68
C LEU A 31 -0.95 14.59 3.24
N VAL A 32 -1.48 15.81 3.35
CA VAL A 32 -2.81 16.18 2.85
C VAL A 32 -2.91 15.94 1.34
N TRP A 33 -1.88 16.37 0.60
CA TRP A 33 -1.80 16.12 -0.83
C TRP A 33 -1.71 14.62 -1.15
N LYS A 34 -0.85 13.87 -0.47
CA LYS A 34 -0.73 12.41 -0.64
C LYS A 34 -2.00 11.65 -0.27
N ASP A 35 -2.77 12.15 0.68
CA ASP A 35 -4.06 11.58 1.06
C ASP A 35 -5.12 11.75 -0.05
N SER A 36 -5.06 12.83 -0.83
CA SER A 36 -6.00 13.10 -1.93
C SER A 36 -5.89 12.15 -3.14
N THR A 37 -4.81 11.37 -3.24
CA THR A 37 -4.50 10.52 -4.42
C THR A 37 -4.70 9.02 -4.17
N GLY A 38 -5.58 8.67 -3.23
CA GLY A 38 -5.80 7.28 -2.85
C GLY A 38 -6.86 6.52 -3.64
N LYS A 39 -7.34 5.42 -3.06
CA LYS A 39 -8.37 4.53 -3.64
C LYS A 39 -9.51 4.22 -2.67
N THR A 40 -9.39 4.65 -1.41
CA THR A 40 -10.37 4.38 -0.36
C THR A 40 -11.52 5.35 -0.50
N LYS A 41 -12.73 4.84 -0.77
CA LYS A 41 -13.95 5.67 -0.76
C LYS A 41 -14.32 5.98 0.70
N VAL A 42 -14.46 7.27 1.03
CA VAL A 42 -14.87 7.74 2.36
C VAL A 42 -16.28 8.28 2.26
N HIS A 43 -17.26 7.42 2.53
CA HIS A 43 -18.67 7.76 2.39
C HIS A 43 -19.10 8.80 3.44
N LEU A 44 -19.76 9.87 2.99
CA LEU A 44 -20.44 10.82 3.86
C LEU A 44 -21.62 10.13 4.58
N ASP A 45 -22.00 10.63 5.75
CA ASP A 45 -23.11 10.07 6.53
C ASP A 45 -24.43 10.03 5.75
N SER A 46 -24.65 10.99 4.84
CA SER A 46 -25.83 11.08 3.96
C SER A 46 -25.75 10.19 2.71
N CYS A 47 -24.66 9.45 2.50
CA CYS A 47 -24.48 8.64 1.30
C CYS A 47 -25.30 7.36 1.38
N VAL A 48 -26.19 7.15 0.40
CA VAL A 48 -27.02 5.95 0.27
C VAL A 48 -26.20 4.65 0.11
N PHE A 49 -24.94 4.75 -0.32
CA PHE A 49 -24.05 3.62 -0.56
C PHE A 49 -23.10 3.33 0.60
N ARG A 50 -23.24 4.01 1.75
CA ARG A 50 -22.33 3.89 2.90
C ARG A 50 -22.15 2.46 3.42
N THR A 51 -23.14 1.60 3.26
CA THR A 51 -23.12 0.19 3.69
C THR A 51 -22.79 -0.80 2.58
N GLN A 52 -22.55 -0.33 1.35
CA GLN A 52 -22.31 -1.19 0.19
C GLN A 52 -20.82 -1.27 -0.14
N SER A 53 -20.35 -2.48 -0.46
CA SER A 53 -18.97 -2.70 -0.90
C SER A 53 -18.77 -2.24 -2.35
N ASP A 54 -18.27 -1.01 -2.51
CA ASP A 54 -17.37 -0.49 -3.55
C ASP A 54 -17.70 -0.68 -5.05
N LYS A 55 -18.97 -0.90 -5.41
CA LYS A 55 -19.43 -0.92 -6.83
C LYS A 55 -20.36 0.23 -7.20
N ALA A 56 -20.66 1.13 -6.27
CA ALA A 56 -21.61 2.21 -6.49
C ALA A 56 -20.93 3.53 -6.87
N SER A 57 -21.46 4.19 -7.89
CA SER A 57 -21.01 5.53 -8.28
C SER A 57 -21.54 6.58 -7.31
N CYS A 58 -20.67 7.06 -6.42
CA CYS A 58 -20.95 8.22 -5.58
C CYS A 58 -19.84 9.27 -5.68
N LYS A 59 -20.21 10.51 -5.35
CA LYS A 59 -19.31 11.67 -5.31
C LYS A 59 -18.58 11.83 -3.97
N CYS A 60 -18.65 10.82 -3.10
CA CYS A 60 -17.93 10.86 -1.83
C CYS A 60 -16.41 10.94 -2.05
N PRO A 61 -15.67 11.58 -1.12
CA PRO A 61 -14.23 11.72 -1.21
C PRO A 61 -13.51 10.39 -1.42
N ILE A 62 -12.40 10.45 -2.15
CA ILE A 62 -11.43 9.36 -2.25
C ILE A 62 -10.20 9.76 -1.47
N ARG A 63 -9.74 8.88 -0.59
CA ARG A 63 -8.61 9.07 0.32
C ARG A 63 -7.62 7.93 0.17
N ARG A 64 -6.40 8.13 0.66
CA ARG A 64 -5.45 7.04 0.85
C ARG A 64 -5.82 6.30 2.13
N ALA A 65 -5.68 4.98 2.15
CA ALA A 65 -5.94 4.22 3.37
C ALA A 65 -5.08 4.74 4.51
N ALA A 66 -5.67 4.95 5.69
CA ALA A 66 -4.96 5.50 6.85
C ALA A 66 -3.69 4.69 7.19
N SER A 67 -3.74 3.36 7.07
CA SER A 67 -2.58 2.48 7.26
C SER A 67 -1.45 2.70 6.24
N SER A 68 -1.80 3.01 5.00
CA SER A 68 -0.82 3.35 3.95
C SER A 68 -0.18 4.71 4.21
N LEU A 69 -0.94 5.67 4.76
CA LEU A 69 -0.42 6.97 5.18
C LEU A 69 0.52 6.82 6.39
N ASP A 70 0.14 6.01 7.39
CA ASP A 70 0.99 5.70 8.56
C ASP A 70 2.32 5.05 8.15
N THR A 71 2.27 4.09 7.21
CA THR A 71 3.47 3.47 6.65
C THR A 71 4.39 4.52 6.00
N LEU A 72 3.83 5.44 5.20
CA LEU A 72 4.59 6.52 4.58
C LEU A 72 5.22 7.45 5.63
N ILE A 73 4.48 7.78 6.70
CA ILE A 73 5.00 8.56 7.82
C ILE A 73 6.20 7.86 8.46
N GLY A 74 6.11 6.55 8.71
CA GLY A 74 7.20 5.75 9.23
C GLY A 74 8.43 5.73 8.31
N GLN A 75 8.22 5.59 7.00
CA GLN A 75 9.30 5.64 6.01
C GLN A 75 10.00 7.00 5.99
N LEU A 76 9.25 8.10 5.99
CA LEU A 76 9.83 9.44 6.03
C LEU A 76 10.57 9.70 7.35
N ARG A 77 10.04 9.24 8.49
CA ARG A 77 10.77 9.30 9.77
C ARG A 77 12.12 8.59 9.68
N ALA A 78 12.17 7.43 9.03
CA ALA A 78 13.42 6.71 8.81
C ALA A 78 14.40 7.50 7.95
N ILE A 79 13.93 8.07 6.83
CA ILE A 79 14.76 8.91 5.95
C ILE A 79 15.34 10.11 6.72
N PHE A 80 14.53 10.84 7.50
CA PHE A 80 15.04 11.95 8.30
C PHE A 80 16.03 11.52 9.38
N ARG A 81 15.81 10.37 10.03
CA ARG A 81 16.74 9.84 11.01
C ARG A 81 18.08 9.48 10.36
N ASP A 82 18.06 8.86 9.20
CA ASP A 82 19.27 8.48 8.47
C ASP A 82 20.01 9.73 7.93
N HIS A 83 19.29 10.84 7.74
CA HIS A 83 19.82 12.19 7.46
C HIS A 83 20.21 12.99 8.73
N GLY A 84 20.36 12.33 9.88
CA GLY A 84 20.80 12.98 11.13
C GLY A 84 19.73 13.76 11.90
N ARG A 85 18.48 13.81 11.41
CA ARG A 85 17.32 14.45 12.06
C ARG A 85 16.44 13.41 12.75
N GLY A 86 17.03 12.62 13.64
CA GLY A 86 16.36 11.49 14.30
C GLY A 86 15.60 11.81 15.59
N SER A 87 15.87 12.96 16.21
CA SER A 87 15.25 13.36 17.48
C SER A 87 13.79 13.79 17.31
N ASP A 88 13.05 13.81 18.42
CA ASP A 88 11.71 14.41 18.43
C ASP A 88 11.75 15.87 17.98
N TRP A 89 10.66 16.31 17.34
CA TRP A 89 10.53 17.69 16.90
C TRP A 89 10.47 18.65 18.08
N ASN A 90 11.34 19.64 18.10
CA ASN A 90 11.31 20.73 19.06
C ASN A 90 10.77 22.01 18.40
N GLU A 91 9.61 22.47 18.84
CA GLU A 91 8.95 23.67 18.29
C GLU A 91 9.71 24.97 18.60
N VAL A 92 10.44 25.03 19.72
CA VAL A 92 11.19 26.22 20.16
C VAL A 92 12.44 26.41 19.31
N PHE A 93 13.19 25.35 19.05
CA PHE A 93 14.43 25.40 18.27
C PHE A 93 14.22 25.18 16.77
N GLY A 94 13.01 24.78 16.35
CA GLY A 94 12.72 24.46 14.95
C GLY A 94 13.57 23.30 14.41
N PHE A 95 13.99 22.39 15.29
CA PHE A 95 14.94 21.33 14.97
C PHE A 95 14.41 19.95 15.39
N GLY A 96 14.99 18.90 14.82
CA GLY A 96 14.57 17.50 14.98
C GLY A 96 13.81 16.98 13.76
N ASN A 97 13.13 15.86 13.95
CA ASN A 97 12.41 15.16 12.88
C ASN A 97 11.03 15.80 12.62
N PRO A 98 10.77 16.44 11.47
CA PRO A 98 9.50 17.10 11.22
C PRO A 98 8.32 16.11 11.18
N MET A 99 8.57 14.82 10.88
CA MET A 99 7.57 13.76 10.88
C MET A 99 7.25 13.22 12.30
N ALA A 100 8.07 13.56 13.30
CA ALA A 100 7.81 13.26 14.71
C ALA A 100 6.95 14.34 15.39
N ALA A 101 6.64 15.45 14.69
CA ALA A 101 5.87 16.53 15.29
C ALA A 101 4.44 16.13 15.68
N PRO A 102 3.89 16.68 16.78
CA PRO A 102 2.53 16.38 17.22
C PRO A 102 1.44 16.69 16.17
N SER A 103 1.69 17.67 15.30
CA SER A 103 0.84 18.01 14.17
C SER A 103 0.64 16.87 13.16
N ILE A 104 1.70 16.11 12.89
CA ILE A 104 1.68 14.97 11.97
C ILE A 104 0.87 13.83 12.57
N LYS A 105 1.07 13.56 13.87
CA LYS A 105 0.26 12.59 14.62
C LYS A 105 -1.22 12.96 14.62
N ARG A 106 -1.54 14.23 14.88
CA ARG A 106 -2.93 14.73 14.86
C ARG A 106 -3.57 14.59 13.47
N HIS A 107 -2.82 14.84 12.40
CA HIS A 107 -3.33 14.64 11.04
C HIS A 107 -3.67 13.16 10.76
N LEU A 108 -2.77 12.22 11.10
CA LEU A 108 -3.04 10.79 10.95
C LEU A 108 -4.25 10.33 11.78
N GLN A 109 -4.38 10.82 13.01
CA GLN A 109 -5.53 10.56 13.88
C GLN A 109 -6.84 11.08 13.26
N ALA A 110 -6.82 12.27 12.67
CA ALA A 110 -7.98 12.85 11.99
C ALA A 110 -8.42 11.99 10.79
N VAL A 111 -7.47 11.57 9.94
CA VAL A 111 -7.75 10.69 8.78
C VAL A 111 -8.28 9.34 9.25
N THR A 112 -7.71 8.78 10.31
CA THR A 112 -8.17 7.50 10.88
C THR A 112 -9.59 7.62 11.41
N LEU A 113 -9.89 8.69 12.15
CA LEU A 113 -11.24 8.95 12.66
C LEU A 113 -12.25 9.16 11.55
N GLU A 114 -11.91 9.92 10.51
CA GLU A 114 -12.75 10.13 9.32
C GLU A 114 -13.10 8.79 8.66
N GLN A 115 -12.09 7.95 8.40
CA GLN A 115 -12.28 6.66 7.76
C GLN A 115 -13.07 5.67 8.64
N SER A 116 -12.83 5.66 9.94
CA SER A 116 -13.61 4.84 10.89
C SER A 116 -15.08 5.27 10.92
N LYS A 117 -15.37 6.57 10.95
CA LYS A 117 -16.75 7.09 10.87
C LYS A 117 -17.41 6.72 9.55
N ALA A 118 -16.66 6.72 8.45
CA ALA A 118 -17.14 6.27 7.15
C ALA A 118 -17.27 4.74 7.03
N LEU A 119 -17.03 3.98 8.11
CA LEU A 119 -17.08 2.51 8.15
C LEU A 119 -16.15 1.86 7.12
N VAL A 120 -15.03 2.51 6.79
CA VAL A 120 -14.01 1.95 5.90
C VAL A 120 -13.46 0.67 6.54
N GLN A 121 -13.75 -0.46 5.91
CA GLN A 121 -13.20 -1.75 6.31
C GLN A 121 -11.98 -2.07 5.44
N PRO A 122 -10.85 -2.48 6.04
CA PRO A 122 -9.73 -2.99 5.26
C PRO A 122 -10.19 -4.26 4.52
N CYS A 123 -10.02 -4.27 3.20
CA CYS A 123 -10.23 -5.48 2.41
C CYS A 123 -9.14 -6.48 2.77
N GLN A 124 -9.42 -7.36 3.72
CA GLN A 124 -8.55 -8.48 4.03
C GLN A 124 -8.54 -9.42 2.82
N ALA A 125 -7.34 -9.81 2.39
CA ALA A 125 -7.21 -10.81 1.34
C ALA A 125 -7.93 -12.08 1.79
N MET A 126 -8.80 -12.61 0.93
CA MET A 126 -9.48 -13.86 1.23
C MET A 126 -8.42 -14.97 1.40
N PRO A 127 -8.41 -15.70 2.53
CA PRO A 127 -7.46 -16.78 2.71
C PRO A 127 -7.63 -17.85 1.62
N LEU A 128 -6.50 -18.28 1.06
CA LEU A 128 -6.42 -19.42 0.17
C LEU A 128 -6.24 -20.68 1.00
N PHE A 129 -7.35 -21.33 1.33
CA PHE A 129 -7.35 -22.61 2.03
C PHE A 129 -6.92 -23.77 1.12
N PHE A 130 -6.55 -24.88 1.75
CA PHE A 130 -5.98 -26.07 1.10
C PHE A 130 -6.84 -26.61 -0.05
N ASP A 131 -8.16 -26.63 0.10
CA ASP A 131 -9.12 -27.06 -0.93
C ASP A 131 -9.02 -26.22 -2.22
N LYS A 132 -8.85 -24.90 -2.08
CA LYS A 132 -8.69 -23.98 -3.22
C LYS A 132 -7.37 -24.21 -3.93
N ILE A 133 -6.31 -24.51 -3.19
CA ILE A 133 -4.98 -24.84 -3.76
C ILE A 133 -5.06 -26.15 -4.54
N VAL A 134 -5.68 -27.20 -3.97
CA VAL A 134 -5.90 -28.46 -4.67
C VAL A 134 -6.70 -28.24 -5.96
N ARG A 135 -7.77 -27.45 -5.90
CA ARG A 135 -8.57 -27.10 -7.08
C ARG A 135 -7.75 -26.35 -8.13
N MET A 136 -6.94 -25.39 -7.71
CA MET A 136 -6.06 -24.63 -8.59
C MET A 136 -5.02 -25.55 -9.27
N CYS A 137 -4.38 -26.44 -8.52
CA CYS A 137 -3.45 -27.43 -9.08
C CYS A 137 -4.12 -28.35 -10.11
N ARG A 138 -5.38 -28.76 -9.88
CA ARG A 138 -6.16 -29.56 -10.83
C ARG A 138 -6.42 -28.79 -12.14
N VAL A 139 -6.83 -27.53 -12.04
CA VAL A 139 -7.04 -26.66 -13.22
C VAL A 139 -5.72 -26.47 -13.98
N ILE A 140 -4.63 -26.16 -13.28
CA ILE A 140 -3.32 -25.99 -13.92
C ILE A 140 -2.87 -27.28 -14.63
N ASN A 141 -3.05 -28.45 -14.01
CA ASN A 141 -2.74 -29.73 -14.63
C ASN A 141 -3.59 -29.99 -15.89
N TYR A 142 -4.88 -29.67 -15.84
CA TYR A 142 -5.78 -29.81 -16.98
C TYR A 142 -5.33 -28.93 -18.15
N GLU A 143 -5.03 -27.65 -17.89
CA GLU A 143 -4.52 -26.71 -18.90
C GLU A 143 -3.18 -27.18 -19.49
N LEU A 144 -2.26 -27.65 -18.63
CA LEU A 144 -0.97 -28.17 -19.06
C LEU A 144 -1.06 -29.50 -19.82
N ALA A 145 -2.15 -30.25 -19.72
CA ALA A 145 -2.39 -31.45 -20.53
C ALA A 145 -2.87 -31.08 -21.95
N HIS A 146 -3.60 -29.97 -22.11
CA HIS A 146 -4.12 -29.46 -23.39
C HIS A 146 -3.23 -28.35 -23.94
N LYS A 147 -1.93 -28.68 -24.10
CA LYS A 147 -0.87 -27.72 -24.43
C LYS A 147 -1.11 -27.00 -25.76
N ASP A 148 -1.79 -27.63 -26.69
CA ASP A 148 -2.17 -27.12 -28.01
C ASP A 148 -2.94 -25.78 -27.92
N ARG A 149 -3.67 -25.56 -26.82
CA ARG A 149 -4.49 -24.35 -26.59
C ARG A 149 -3.72 -23.20 -25.95
N LEU A 150 -2.46 -23.40 -25.57
CA LEU A 150 -1.66 -22.46 -24.78
C LEU A 150 -0.49 -21.90 -25.58
N SER A 151 -0.32 -20.57 -25.51
CA SER A 151 0.93 -19.94 -25.93
C SER A 151 2.09 -20.42 -25.05
N GLY A 152 3.32 -20.40 -25.60
CA GLY A 152 4.51 -20.80 -24.86
C GLY A 152 4.68 -20.04 -23.54
N LYS A 153 4.36 -18.74 -23.53
CA LYS A 153 4.39 -17.89 -22.34
C LYS A 153 3.40 -18.34 -21.26
N LYS A 154 2.15 -18.65 -21.63
CA LYS A 154 1.14 -19.16 -20.68
C LYS A 154 1.53 -20.52 -20.13
N ARG A 155 2.04 -21.41 -21.00
CA ARG A 155 2.50 -22.74 -20.60
C ARG A 155 3.64 -22.68 -19.59
N TYR A 156 4.63 -21.83 -19.83
CA TYR A 156 5.74 -21.59 -18.90
C TYR A 156 5.23 -21.04 -17.55
N ALA A 157 4.38 -20.02 -17.57
CA ALA A 157 3.81 -19.45 -16.36
C ALA A 157 3.09 -20.50 -15.51
N LEU A 158 2.20 -21.29 -16.11
CA LEU A 158 1.46 -22.35 -15.40
C LEU A 158 2.39 -23.45 -14.84
N ALA A 159 3.39 -23.88 -15.62
CA ALA A 159 4.35 -24.90 -15.18
C ALA A 159 5.22 -24.42 -14.01
N ARG A 160 5.57 -23.12 -13.97
CA ARG A 160 6.30 -22.49 -12.88
C ARG A 160 5.42 -22.24 -11.66
N ASP A 161 4.21 -21.72 -11.87
CA ASP A 161 3.35 -21.23 -10.80
C ASP A 161 2.76 -22.37 -9.96
N LYS A 162 2.50 -23.54 -10.56
CA LYS A 162 2.02 -24.71 -9.82
C LYS A 162 2.92 -25.10 -8.64
N PRO A 163 4.21 -25.47 -8.85
CA PRO A 163 5.09 -25.83 -7.74
C PRO A 163 5.32 -24.65 -6.80
N TYR A 164 5.34 -23.41 -7.32
CA TYR A 164 5.50 -22.21 -6.51
C TYR A 164 4.36 -22.00 -5.51
N PHE A 165 3.10 -22.10 -5.95
CA PHE A 165 1.94 -22.04 -5.07
C PHE A 165 1.92 -23.19 -4.07
N THR A 166 2.15 -24.42 -4.54
CA THR A 166 2.21 -25.58 -3.65
C THR A 166 3.25 -25.39 -2.55
N LEU A 167 4.46 -24.93 -2.91
CA LEU A 167 5.55 -24.74 -1.97
C LEU A 167 5.23 -23.65 -0.93
N MET A 168 4.75 -22.48 -1.36
CA MET A 168 4.30 -21.42 -0.43
C MET A 168 3.25 -21.92 0.56
N CYS A 169 2.32 -22.78 0.11
CA CYS A 169 1.25 -23.28 0.97
C CYS A 169 1.73 -24.29 2.03
N PHE A 170 2.75 -25.09 1.73
CA PHE A 170 3.26 -26.10 2.65
C PHE A 170 4.39 -25.59 3.55
N THR A 171 5.21 -24.65 3.10
CA THR A 171 6.29 -24.10 3.94
C THR A 171 5.80 -22.96 4.82
N GLY A 172 4.75 -22.24 4.41
CA GLY A 172 4.32 -21.01 5.07
C GLY A 172 5.31 -19.85 4.89
N ASP A 173 6.32 -20.02 4.03
CA ASP A 173 7.30 -18.98 3.72
C ASP A 173 6.65 -17.84 2.93
N ARG A 174 7.25 -16.64 3.03
CA ARG A 174 6.80 -15.52 2.22
C ARG A 174 7.15 -15.79 0.75
N ALA A 175 6.29 -15.31 -0.15
CA ALA A 175 6.50 -15.42 -1.60
C ALA A 175 7.91 -14.96 -2.04
N GLY A 176 8.41 -13.87 -1.45
CA GLY A 176 9.74 -13.34 -1.75
C GLY A 176 10.90 -14.25 -1.31
N ASP A 177 10.70 -15.12 -0.33
CA ASP A 177 11.70 -16.07 0.15
C ASP A 177 11.70 -17.31 -0.75
N VAL A 178 10.50 -17.83 -1.06
CA VAL A 178 10.31 -18.92 -2.03
C VAL A 178 10.87 -18.55 -3.42
N GLY A 179 10.68 -17.31 -3.85
CA GLY A 179 11.19 -16.80 -5.12
C GLY A 179 12.71 -16.68 -5.21
N ARG A 180 13.41 -16.75 -4.07
CA ARG A 180 14.88 -16.69 -3.97
C ARG A 180 15.52 -18.05 -3.72
N LEU A 181 14.74 -19.12 -3.63
CA LEU A 181 15.25 -20.47 -3.45
C LEU A 181 16.14 -20.89 -4.62
N LYS A 182 17.33 -21.38 -4.29
CA LYS A 182 18.27 -21.95 -5.24
C LYS A 182 18.11 -23.46 -5.31
N ARG A 183 18.57 -24.07 -6.41
CA ARG A 183 18.45 -25.51 -6.66
C ARG A 183 19.07 -26.37 -5.56
N ASP A 184 20.20 -25.95 -5.01
CA ASP A 184 20.93 -26.61 -3.92
C ASP A 184 20.20 -26.56 -2.57
N GLN A 185 19.19 -25.70 -2.44
CA GLN A 185 18.36 -25.56 -1.24
C GLN A 185 17.09 -26.42 -1.29
N ILE A 186 16.80 -27.06 -2.44
CA ILE A 186 15.65 -27.95 -2.63
C ILE A 186 16.17 -29.38 -2.48
N ARG A 187 15.80 -30.02 -1.37
CA ARG A 187 16.14 -31.43 -1.08
C ARG A 187 15.26 -32.39 -1.85
#